data_AF-A0A3C0Z0I1-F1
#
_entry.id   AF-A0A3C0Z0I1-F1
#
_cell.length_a   1.000
_cell.length_b   1.000
_cell.length_c   1.000
_cell.angle_alpha   90.00
_cell.angle_beta   90.00
_cell.angle_gamma   90.00
#
_symmetry.space_group_name_H-M   'P 1'
#
loop_
_entity.id
_entity.type
_entity.pdbx_description
1 polymer ?
#
loop_
_entity_poly.entity_id
_entity_poly.type
_entity_poly.pdbx_seq_one_letter_code
_entity_poly.pdbx_strand_id
1 'polypeptide(L)'
;MGQATEKHRPHIQELVERVEQAAADPRYAARKEMYTRHNRLQKAPKAPVCVHLPRDYRLVWQELISPDTLVSQDALERDIEVQLRQKLYKHDHIPDDEVLLPTVWVSPVRPDGSQHKAFGPGLGADARTHGSRSQGDARLWGLPFRVDATDDPGGAYKVAPVVTTEADMARLHHPRYEVEAQATNALLERATEIVDGRLPVKLATDELAASPSETVVSLMGIEAVLYGVIDRPEFIHEMMNLVTEGYIAYHRDRQAACAVDPE
;
A
#
# COMPACT_ATOMS: atom_id res chain seq x y z
N MET A 1 39.15 2.20 -12.07
CA MET A 1 39.03 3.11 -10.91
C MET A 1 38.03 4.19 -11.28
N GLY A 2 36.74 3.87 -11.21
CA GLY A 2 35.64 4.81 -11.49
C GLY A 2 35.21 5.44 -10.18
N GLN A 3 35.31 6.76 -10.10
CA GLN A 3 34.95 7.55 -8.93
C GLN A 3 33.43 7.43 -8.66
N ALA A 4 33.06 6.81 -7.54
CA ALA A 4 31.76 7.01 -6.94
C ALA A 4 31.72 8.44 -6.40
N THR A 5 31.19 9.38 -7.18
CA THR A 5 30.86 10.71 -6.68
C THR A 5 29.78 10.58 -5.62
N GLU A 6 30.15 10.66 -4.35
CA GLU A 6 29.23 10.99 -3.25
C GLU A 6 28.45 12.23 -3.64
N LYS A 7 27.20 12.06 -4.07
CA LYS A 7 26.27 13.19 -4.17
C LYS A 7 25.93 13.56 -2.73
N HIS A 8 26.62 14.55 -2.18
CA HIS A 8 26.27 15.14 -0.90
C HIS A 8 24.83 15.67 -0.98
N ARG A 9 23.94 15.16 -0.12
CA ARG A 9 22.50 15.49 -0.06
C ARG A 9 22.14 16.10 1.29
N PRO A 10 22.57 17.35 1.55
CA PRO A 10 22.43 17.93 2.89
C PRO A 10 20.97 17.98 3.37
N HIS A 11 20.02 18.25 2.46
CA HIS A 11 18.60 18.31 2.81
C HIS A 11 18.01 16.96 3.25
N ILE A 12 18.38 15.84 2.62
CA ILE A 12 17.92 14.51 3.04
C ILE A 12 18.56 14.13 4.37
N GLN A 13 19.86 14.40 4.54
CA GLN A 13 20.57 14.09 5.78
C GLN A 13 19.97 14.81 6.99
N GLU A 14 19.56 16.08 6.81
CA GLU A 14 18.84 16.84 7.83
C GLU A 14 17.47 16.22 8.16
N LEU A 15 16.70 15.83 7.14
CA LEU A 15 15.40 15.18 7.35
C LEU A 15 15.55 13.83 8.06
N VAL A 16 16.56 13.03 7.67
CA VAL A 16 16.90 11.75 8.29
C VAL A 16 17.23 11.94 9.76
N GLU A 17 18.10 12.90 10.09
CA GLU A 17 18.45 13.20 11.48
C GLU A 17 17.24 13.60 12.31
N ARG A 18 16.37 14.47 11.78
CA ARG A 18 15.14 14.87 12.45
C ARG A 18 14.20 13.69 12.68
N VAL A 19 14.09 12.77 11.73
CA VAL A 19 13.25 11.56 11.87
C VAL A 19 13.82 10.62 12.94
N GLU A 20 15.14 10.43 13.01
CA GLU A 20 15.77 9.64 14.07
C GLU A 20 15.52 10.24 15.45
N GLN A 21 15.73 11.56 15.60
CA GLN A 21 15.49 12.28 16.85
C GLN A 21 14.02 12.20 17.25
N ALA A 22 13.11 12.42 16.31
CA ALA A 22 11.67 12.31 16.54
C ALA A 22 11.29 10.90 16.98
N ALA A 23 11.77 9.86 16.30
CA ALA A 23 11.49 8.46 16.65
C ALA A 23 11.95 8.08 18.06
N ALA A 24 12.96 8.78 18.60
CA ALA A 24 13.46 8.61 19.96
C ALA A 24 12.64 9.37 21.03
N ASP A 25 11.61 10.14 20.65
CA ASP A 25 10.73 10.83 21.59
C ASP A 25 10.10 9.81 22.58
N PRO A 26 10.24 10.03 23.91
CA PRO A 26 9.70 9.13 24.93
C PRO A 26 8.20 8.81 24.78
N ARG A 27 7.42 9.69 24.14
CA ARG A 27 5.99 9.45 23.90
C ARG A 27 5.73 8.19 23.08
N TYR A 28 6.64 7.83 22.18
CA TYR A 28 6.47 6.66 21.33
C TYR A 28 6.67 5.34 22.07
N ALA A 29 7.45 5.32 23.17
CA ALA A 29 7.54 4.16 24.04
C ALA A 29 6.18 3.89 24.72
N ALA A 30 5.56 4.94 25.28
CA ALA A 30 4.24 4.84 25.91
C ALA A 30 3.14 4.46 24.91
N ARG A 31 3.17 5.02 23.68
CA ARG A 31 2.22 4.66 22.62
C ARG A 31 2.37 3.21 22.18
N LYS A 32 3.61 2.71 21.99
CA LYS A 32 3.87 1.30 21.68
C LYS A 32 3.29 0.37 22.74
N GLU A 33 3.48 0.67 24.02
CA GLU A 33 2.87 -0.09 25.11
C GLU A 33 1.34 -0.06 25.05
N MET A 34 0.76 1.13 24.87
CA MET A 34 -0.69 1.31 24.77
C MET A 34 -1.29 0.48 23.63
N TYR A 35 -0.74 0.56 22.41
CA TYR A 35 -1.18 -0.25 21.28
C TYR A 35 -0.99 -1.74 21.52
N THR A 36 0.13 -2.15 22.13
CA THR A 36 0.39 -3.55 22.49
C THR A 36 -0.68 -4.08 23.43
N ARG A 37 -1.06 -3.31 24.46
CA ARG A 37 -2.14 -3.67 25.38
C ARG A 37 -3.49 -3.75 24.67
N HIS A 38 -3.82 -2.74 23.86
CA HIS A 38 -5.06 -2.68 23.09
C HIS A 38 -5.22 -3.92 22.20
N ASN A 39 -4.20 -4.25 21.41
CA ASN A 39 -4.20 -5.40 20.51
C ASN A 39 -4.17 -6.76 21.25
N ARG A 40 -3.70 -6.79 22.50
CA ARG A 40 -3.78 -7.95 23.40
C ARG A 40 -5.08 -8.05 24.19
N LEU A 41 -6.07 -7.18 23.89
CA LEU A 41 -7.34 -7.10 24.61
C LEU A 41 -7.18 -6.78 26.11
N GLN A 42 -6.11 -6.07 26.46
CA GLN A 42 -5.83 -5.60 27.82
C GLN A 42 -6.27 -4.14 27.96
N LYS A 43 -6.68 -3.75 29.18
CA LYS A 43 -7.10 -2.36 29.46
C LYS A 43 -5.96 -1.38 29.16
N ALA A 44 -6.13 -0.55 28.13
CA ALA A 44 -5.25 0.57 27.83
C ALA A 44 -5.58 1.78 28.73
N PRO A 45 -4.63 2.70 28.96
CA PRO A 45 -4.87 3.93 29.74
C PRO A 45 -5.96 4.83 29.13
N LYS A 46 -6.11 4.80 27.81
CA LYS A 46 -7.19 5.42 27.05
C LYS A 46 -7.45 4.62 25.76
N ALA A 47 -8.49 5.00 25.01
CA ALA A 47 -8.67 4.53 23.64
C ALA A 47 -7.55 5.13 22.74
N PRO A 48 -6.81 4.30 21.97
CA PRO A 48 -5.89 4.81 20.95
C PRO A 48 -6.66 5.52 19.84
N VAL A 49 -6.18 6.68 19.41
CA VAL A 49 -6.73 7.44 18.28
C VAL A 49 -5.63 7.58 17.22
N CYS A 50 -5.91 7.15 15.99
CA CYS A 50 -5.00 7.35 14.85
C CYS A 50 -5.73 8.13 13.76
N VAL A 51 -5.12 9.24 13.32
CA VAL A 51 -5.59 9.97 12.15
C VAL A 51 -4.97 9.31 10.93
N HIS A 52 -5.77 8.52 10.22
CA HIS A 52 -5.33 7.86 9.02
C HIS A 52 -5.25 8.86 7.86
N LEU A 53 -4.02 9.22 7.48
CA LEU A 53 -3.73 9.89 6.22
C LEU A 53 -3.10 8.86 5.29
N PRO A 54 -3.50 8.82 4.00
CA PRO A 54 -3.00 7.80 3.09
C PRO A 54 -1.50 8.03 2.84
N ARG A 55 -0.71 6.96 2.63
CA ARG A 55 0.75 7.10 2.44
C ARG A 55 1.13 7.75 1.10
N ASP A 56 0.24 7.69 0.11
CA ASP A 56 0.48 8.33 -1.18
C ASP A 56 0.42 9.85 -1.10
N TYR A 57 1.15 10.53 -1.97
CA TYR A 57 1.24 11.99 -1.98
C TYR A 57 0.08 12.64 -2.77
N ARG A 58 -1.15 12.38 -2.30
CA ARG A 58 -2.40 12.93 -2.86
C ARG A 58 -2.73 14.33 -2.31
N LEU A 59 -3.86 14.87 -2.76
CA LEU A 59 -4.38 16.22 -2.47
C LEU A 59 -4.13 16.66 -1.01
N VAL A 60 -4.54 15.84 -0.02
CA VAL A 60 -4.36 16.18 1.40
C VAL A 60 -2.88 16.42 1.74
N TRP A 61 -1.97 15.56 1.30
CA TRP A 61 -0.55 15.76 1.56
C TRP A 61 0.06 16.89 0.76
N GLN A 62 -0.43 17.17 -0.44
CA GLN A 62 0.01 18.32 -1.24
C GLN A 62 -0.42 19.64 -0.61
N GLU A 63 -1.56 19.68 0.10
CA GLU A 63 -1.98 20.84 0.89
C GLU A 63 -1.13 21.02 2.16
N LEU A 64 -0.81 19.93 2.87
CA LEU A 64 -0.02 19.97 4.10
C LEU A 64 1.49 20.19 3.84
N ILE A 65 2.00 19.63 2.75
CA ILE A 65 3.39 19.70 2.31
C ILE A 65 3.34 20.09 0.83
N SER A 66 3.50 21.38 0.52
CA SER A 66 3.39 21.85 -0.86
C SER A 66 4.45 21.22 -1.79
N PRO A 67 4.10 20.81 -3.03
CA PRO A 67 5.04 20.26 -4.00
C PRO A 67 6.23 21.18 -4.30
N ASP A 68 6.04 22.49 -4.15
CA ASP A 68 7.07 23.53 -4.38
C ASP A 68 8.12 23.55 -3.27
N THR A 69 7.85 22.91 -2.13
CA THR A 69 8.80 22.80 -1.00
C THR A 69 9.74 21.60 -1.12
N LEU A 70 9.47 20.69 -2.06
CA LEU A 70 10.24 19.48 -2.28
C LEU A 70 11.48 19.80 -3.13
N VAL A 71 12.66 19.41 -2.63
CA VAL A 71 13.96 19.81 -3.17
C VAL A 71 14.46 18.83 -4.22
N SER A 72 14.28 17.52 -4.01
CA SER A 72 14.83 16.54 -4.94
C SER A 72 14.05 16.46 -6.26
N GLN A 73 14.81 16.36 -7.35
CA GLN A 73 14.30 16.12 -8.71
C GLN A 73 14.41 14.64 -9.11
N ASP A 74 15.19 13.84 -8.38
CA ASP A 74 15.29 12.40 -8.63
C ASP A 74 14.07 11.68 -8.06
N ALA A 75 13.46 10.78 -8.83
CA ALA A 75 12.19 10.17 -8.46
C ALA A 75 12.26 9.38 -7.14
N LEU A 76 13.34 8.62 -6.91
CA LEU A 76 13.51 7.81 -5.69
C LEU A 76 13.78 8.70 -4.48
N GLU A 77 14.75 9.61 -4.60
CA GLU A 77 15.10 10.54 -3.51
C GLU A 77 13.91 11.46 -3.16
N ARG A 78 13.14 11.91 -4.14
CA ARG A 78 11.92 12.70 -3.91
C ARG A 78 10.84 11.90 -3.18
N ASP A 79 10.67 10.63 -3.49
CA ASP A 79 9.74 9.76 -2.76
C ASP A 79 10.17 9.58 -1.29
N ILE A 80 11.47 9.37 -1.05
CA ILE A 80 12.04 9.31 0.29
C ILE A 80 11.86 10.65 1.02
N GLU A 81 12.13 11.78 0.37
CA GLU A 81 11.93 13.12 0.92
C GLU A 81 10.48 13.31 1.41
N VAL A 82 9.50 12.94 0.58
CA VAL A 82 8.08 13.00 0.94
C VAL A 82 7.78 12.14 2.16
N GLN A 83 8.25 10.88 2.21
CA GLN A 83 8.02 10.00 3.35
C GLN A 83 8.58 10.59 4.66
N LEU A 84 9.79 11.14 4.62
CA LEU A 84 10.42 11.76 5.80
C LEU A 84 9.63 13.00 6.25
N ARG A 85 9.22 13.86 5.31
CA ARG A 85 8.41 15.05 5.61
C ARG A 85 7.03 14.69 6.14
N GLN A 86 6.36 13.66 5.61
CA GLN A 86 5.07 13.17 6.13
C GLN A 86 5.21 12.72 7.58
N LYS A 87 6.24 11.92 7.89
CA LYS A 87 6.53 11.46 9.28
C LYS A 87 6.73 12.64 10.23
N LEU A 88 7.56 13.61 9.82
CA LEU A 88 7.82 14.81 10.62
C LEU A 88 6.56 15.67 10.79
N TYR A 89 5.77 15.86 9.73
CA TYR A 89 4.53 16.60 9.81
C TYR A 89 3.55 15.97 10.81
N LYS A 90 3.39 14.64 10.78
CA LYS A 90 2.58 13.93 11.78
C LYS A 90 3.16 14.13 13.19
N HIS A 91 4.48 14.02 13.34
CA HIS A 91 5.15 14.23 14.64
C HIS A 91 4.93 15.64 15.21
N ASP A 92 5.01 16.66 14.37
CA ASP A 92 5.00 18.08 14.76
C ASP A 92 3.58 18.64 14.91
N HIS A 93 2.62 18.18 14.10
CA HIS A 93 1.33 18.86 13.94
C HIS A 93 0.09 18.00 14.22
N ILE A 94 0.21 16.67 14.26
CA ILE A 94 -0.95 15.78 14.45
C ILE A 94 -0.86 15.15 15.85
N PRO A 95 -1.69 15.60 16.81
CA PRO A 95 -1.67 15.09 18.18
C PRO A 95 -2.43 13.77 18.33
N ASP A 96 -2.23 12.83 17.40
CA ASP A 96 -2.77 11.47 17.48
C ASP A 96 -1.82 10.54 18.26
N ASP A 97 -2.19 9.27 18.36
CA ASP A 97 -1.42 8.25 19.08
C ASP A 97 -0.50 7.44 18.16
N GLU A 98 -0.41 7.75 16.86
CA GLU A 98 0.42 6.96 15.94
C GLU A 98 1.88 6.93 16.42
N VAL A 99 2.53 5.78 16.24
CA VAL A 99 3.94 5.60 16.55
C VAL A 99 4.73 5.92 15.30
N LEU A 100 5.58 6.95 15.36
CA LEU A 100 6.53 7.22 14.28
C LEU A 100 7.59 6.12 14.25
N LEU A 101 7.66 5.40 13.13
CA LEU A 101 8.71 4.43 12.84
C LEU A 101 9.77 5.05 11.92
N PRO A 102 11.07 4.89 12.22
CA PRO A 102 12.17 5.46 11.44
C PRO A 102 12.46 4.66 10.15
N THR A 103 11.45 3.99 9.59
CA THR A 103 11.59 3.13 8.40
C THR A 103 11.23 3.90 7.14
N VAL A 104 12.05 3.76 6.10
CA VAL A 104 11.75 4.20 4.74
C VAL A 104 11.27 3.01 3.91
N TRP A 105 10.23 3.22 3.12
CA TRP A 105 9.59 2.18 2.33
C TRP A 105 9.85 2.37 0.85
N VAL A 106 10.17 1.29 0.15
CA VAL A 106 10.41 1.31 -1.30
C VAL A 106 9.57 0.22 -1.95
N SER A 107 8.92 0.54 -3.06
CA SER A 107 8.13 -0.48 -3.78
C SER A 107 9.02 -1.32 -4.69
N PRO A 108 8.82 -2.65 -4.76
CA PRO A 108 9.64 -3.52 -5.59
C PRO A 108 9.42 -3.25 -7.09
N VAL A 109 10.41 -3.63 -7.90
CA VAL A 109 10.34 -3.55 -9.36
C VAL A 109 9.67 -4.81 -9.90
N ARG A 110 8.70 -4.65 -10.80
CA ARG A 110 8.02 -5.78 -11.45
C ARG A 110 8.74 -6.24 -12.72
N PRO A 111 8.53 -7.49 -13.17
CA PRO A 111 9.14 -8.00 -14.41
C PRO A 111 8.80 -7.19 -15.67
N ASP A 112 7.64 -6.54 -15.70
CA ASP A 112 7.24 -5.63 -16.79
C ASP A 112 7.92 -4.24 -16.72
N GLY A 113 8.84 -4.06 -15.76
CA GLY A 113 9.56 -2.81 -15.51
C GLY A 113 8.73 -1.77 -14.77
N SER A 114 7.47 -2.04 -14.45
CA SER A 114 6.62 -1.12 -13.70
C SER A 114 6.99 -1.13 -12.21
N GLN A 115 6.87 0.04 -11.58
CA GLN A 115 6.87 0.15 -10.13
C GLN A 115 5.43 0.38 -9.70
N HIS A 116 4.77 -0.68 -9.25
CA HIS A 116 3.49 -0.53 -8.58
C HIS A 116 3.76 -0.13 -7.14
N LYS A 117 3.35 1.08 -6.76
CA LYS A 117 3.42 1.49 -5.38
C LYS A 117 2.48 0.60 -4.58
N ALA A 118 3.02 -0.12 -3.59
CA ALA A 118 2.19 -0.93 -2.68
C ALA A 118 1.20 -0.08 -1.87
N PHE A 119 1.42 1.24 -1.81
CA PHE A 119 0.53 2.19 -1.19
C PHE A 119 0.06 3.25 -2.19
N GLY A 120 -1.17 3.06 -2.67
CA GLY A 120 -1.86 4.04 -3.51
C GLY A 120 -1.26 4.23 -4.91
N PRO A 121 -1.97 4.90 -5.82
CA PRO A 121 -1.44 5.23 -7.12
C PRO A 121 -0.41 6.36 -6.98
N GLY A 122 0.63 6.33 -7.81
CA GLY A 122 1.79 7.24 -7.70
C GLY A 122 1.48 8.72 -7.88
N LEU A 123 2.48 9.58 -7.65
CA LEU A 123 2.40 11.00 -8.03
C LEU A 123 2.00 11.12 -9.50
N GLY A 124 0.92 11.85 -9.79
CA GLY A 124 0.44 12.07 -11.16
C GLY A 124 -0.59 11.06 -11.65
N ALA A 125 -1.02 10.09 -10.83
CA ALA A 125 -2.26 9.38 -11.10
C ALA A 125 -3.45 10.34 -10.93
N ASP A 126 -4.42 10.24 -11.84
CA ASP A 126 -5.55 11.16 -11.83
C ASP A 126 -6.33 11.07 -10.52
N ALA A 127 -6.80 12.22 -10.02
CA ALA A 127 -7.69 12.24 -8.85
C ALA A 127 -9.01 11.46 -9.07
N ARG A 128 -9.27 10.99 -10.31
CA ARG A 128 -10.44 10.22 -10.72
C ARG A 128 -10.26 8.71 -10.58
N THR A 129 -9.04 8.19 -10.44
CA THR A 129 -8.80 6.83 -9.97
C THR A 129 -8.99 6.79 -8.46
N HIS A 130 -10.24 6.97 -8.04
CA HIS A 130 -10.77 6.50 -6.75
C HIS A 130 -10.91 4.97 -6.75
N GLY A 131 -9.94 4.27 -7.35
CA GLY A 131 -9.83 2.83 -7.19
C GLY A 131 -9.57 2.57 -5.71
N SER A 132 -10.58 2.00 -5.04
CA SER A 132 -10.31 1.08 -3.93
C SER A 132 -9.16 0.16 -4.36
N ARG A 133 -8.30 -0.26 -3.43
CA ARG A 133 -7.20 -1.20 -3.70
C ARG A 133 -7.64 -2.35 -4.65
N SER A 134 -8.90 -2.78 -4.51
CA SER A 134 -9.61 -3.71 -5.41
C SER A 134 -9.45 -3.45 -6.92
N GLN A 135 -9.56 -2.21 -7.42
CA GLN A 135 -9.50 -1.98 -8.87
C GLN A 135 -8.11 -2.24 -9.47
N GLY A 136 -7.05 -2.05 -8.66
CA GLY A 136 -5.68 -2.41 -9.03
C GLY A 136 -5.46 -3.93 -9.04
N ASP A 137 -6.21 -4.67 -8.20
CA ASP A 137 -6.14 -6.12 -8.08
C ASP A 137 -6.86 -6.84 -9.23
N ALA A 138 -7.81 -6.18 -9.91
CA ALA A 138 -8.56 -6.73 -11.02
C ALA A 138 -7.70 -7.43 -12.08
N ARG A 139 -6.57 -6.82 -12.44
CA ARG A 139 -5.62 -7.37 -13.43
C ARG A 139 -5.10 -8.76 -13.04
N LEU A 140 -5.07 -9.07 -11.74
CA LEU A 140 -4.50 -10.30 -11.21
C LEU A 140 -5.42 -11.51 -11.44
N TRP A 141 -6.70 -11.27 -11.73
CA TRP A 141 -7.72 -12.31 -11.85
C TRP A 141 -8.06 -12.67 -13.30
N GLY A 142 -7.46 -12.02 -14.30
CA GLY A 142 -7.74 -12.24 -15.72
C GLY A 142 -9.01 -11.55 -16.26
N LEU A 143 -9.84 -10.99 -15.38
CA LEU A 143 -11.02 -10.18 -15.73
C LEU A 143 -11.00 -8.84 -15.00
N PRO A 144 -11.42 -7.74 -15.65
CA PRO A 144 -11.43 -6.42 -15.02
C PRO A 144 -12.53 -6.33 -13.95
N PHE A 145 -12.30 -5.59 -12.88
CA PHE A 145 -13.38 -5.14 -12.00
C PHE A 145 -14.01 -3.91 -12.64
N ARG A 146 -15.31 -3.99 -12.93
CA ARG A 146 -16.04 -2.91 -13.58
C ARG A 146 -16.96 -2.22 -12.59
N VAL A 147 -17.06 -0.91 -12.73
CA VAL A 147 -18.00 -0.08 -11.99
C VAL A 147 -18.75 0.81 -12.96
N ASP A 148 -20.05 0.95 -12.76
CA ASP A 148 -20.84 2.01 -13.37
C ASP A 148 -20.85 3.18 -12.39
N ALA A 149 -20.37 4.34 -12.80
CA ALA A 149 -20.29 5.54 -11.97
C ALA A 149 -20.98 6.73 -12.63
N THR A 150 -21.40 7.69 -11.82
CA THR A 150 -21.90 8.99 -12.27
C THR A 150 -20.73 9.92 -12.59
N ASP A 151 -20.91 10.83 -13.57
CA ASP A 151 -19.86 11.76 -14.00
C ASP A 151 -19.65 12.96 -13.03
N ASP A 152 -20.49 13.06 -12.00
CA ASP A 152 -20.44 14.14 -11.02
C ASP A 152 -19.26 13.96 -10.03
N PRO A 153 -18.54 15.04 -9.67
CA PRO A 153 -17.54 14.98 -8.60
C PRO A 153 -18.15 14.49 -7.28
N GLY A 154 -17.61 13.40 -6.73
CA GLY A 154 -18.15 12.78 -5.51
C GLY A 154 -19.43 11.95 -5.74
N GLY A 155 -19.76 11.65 -7.00
CA GLY A 155 -20.93 10.87 -7.38
C GLY A 155 -20.90 9.41 -6.93
N ALA A 156 -22.06 8.76 -7.02
CA ALA A 156 -22.23 7.36 -6.66
C ALA A 156 -21.69 6.40 -7.74
N TYR A 157 -21.36 5.18 -7.32
CA TYR A 157 -21.00 4.08 -8.21
C TYR A 157 -21.66 2.77 -7.77
N LYS A 158 -21.78 1.82 -8.69
CA LYS A 158 -22.10 0.41 -8.41
C LYS A 158 -21.12 -0.50 -9.13
N VAL A 159 -20.90 -1.70 -8.61
CA VAL A 159 -20.18 -2.74 -9.34
C VAL A 159 -21.02 -3.20 -10.53
N ALA A 160 -20.40 -3.28 -11.71
CA ALA A 160 -20.97 -3.89 -12.90
C ALA A 160 -20.46 -5.33 -13.00
N PRO A 161 -21.32 -6.35 -12.89
CA PRO A 161 -20.91 -7.75 -12.89
C PRO A 161 -20.15 -8.13 -14.16
N VAL A 162 -19.04 -8.86 -13.99
CA VAL A 162 -18.24 -9.42 -15.08
C VAL A 162 -18.22 -10.94 -15.10
N VAL A 163 -18.61 -11.57 -13.98
CA VAL A 163 -18.81 -13.01 -13.86
C VAL A 163 -20.27 -13.27 -13.53
N THR A 164 -21.00 -13.85 -14.49
CA THR A 164 -22.43 -14.18 -14.31
C THR A 164 -22.73 -15.65 -14.62
N THR A 165 -21.81 -16.32 -15.30
CA THR A 165 -21.94 -17.70 -15.75
C THR A 165 -20.67 -18.52 -15.46
N GLU A 166 -20.77 -19.84 -15.50
CA GLU A 166 -19.64 -20.76 -15.43
C GLU A 166 -18.60 -20.50 -16.51
N ALA A 167 -19.04 -20.08 -17.70
CA ALA A 167 -18.14 -19.74 -18.80
C ALA A 167 -17.32 -18.47 -18.51
N ASP A 168 -17.90 -17.50 -17.80
CA ASP A 168 -17.15 -16.32 -17.34
C ASP A 168 -16.14 -16.71 -16.26
N MET A 169 -16.57 -17.54 -15.30
CA MET A 169 -15.70 -18.01 -14.21
C MET A 169 -14.50 -18.80 -14.73
N ALA A 170 -14.68 -19.62 -15.79
CA ALA A 170 -13.59 -20.37 -16.42
C ALA A 170 -12.50 -19.50 -17.07
N ARG A 171 -12.74 -18.19 -17.23
CA ARG A 171 -11.76 -17.22 -17.75
C ARG A 171 -10.93 -16.57 -16.64
N LEU A 172 -11.25 -16.83 -15.37
CA LEU A 172 -10.47 -16.35 -14.25
C LEU A 172 -9.16 -17.13 -14.15
N HIS A 173 -8.13 -16.45 -13.67
CA HIS A 173 -6.83 -17.05 -13.36
C HIS A 173 -6.42 -16.72 -11.94
N HIS A 174 -5.58 -17.57 -11.36
CA HIS A 174 -5.01 -17.27 -10.06
C HIS A 174 -4.01 -16.11 -10.17
N PRO A 175 -4.07 -15.15 -9.25
CA PRO A 175 -3.08 -14.09 -9.15
C PRO A 175 -1.69 -14.67 -8.85
N ARG A 176 -0.64 -14.04 -9.39
CA ARG A 176 0.76 -14.39 -9.12
C ARG A 176 1.52 -13.19 -8.58
N TYR A 177 2.42 -13.44 -7.63
CA TYR A 177 3.33 -12.42 -7.13
C TYR A 177 4.72 -12.63 -7.72
N GLU A 178 5.18 -11.66 -8.53
CA GLU A 178 6.49 -11.70 -9.17
C GLU A 178 7.22 -10.37 -9.00
N VAL A 179 8.50 -10.43 -8.67
CA VAL A 179 9.38 -9.27 -8.50
C VAL A 179 10.66 -9.51 -9.30
N GLU A 180 11.15 -8.48 -9.96
CA GLU A 180 12.47 -8.51 -10.58
C GLU A 180 13.51 -8.28 -9.48
N ALA A 181 14.18 -9.36 -9.08
CA ALA A 181 15.03 -9.39 -7.91
C ALA A 181 16.26 -8.48 -8.06
N GLN A 182 16.88 -8.43 -9.24
CA GLN A 182 18.12 -7.68 -9.43
C GLN A 182 17.90 -6.17 -9.33
N ALA A 183 16.89 -5.66 -10.04
CA ALA A 183 16.49 -4.26 -10.04
C ALA A 183 15.92 -3.84 -8.69
N THR A 184 15.19 -4.72 -8.00
CA THR A 184 14.69 -4.44 -6.66
C THR A 184 15.83 -4.34 -5.64
N ASN A 185 16.83 -5.21 -5.70
CA ASN A 185 18.01 -5.11 -4.85
C ASN A 185 18.82 -3.84 -5.13
N ALA A 186 19.04 -3.50 -6.41
CA ALA A 186 19.71 -2.25 -6.78
C ALA A 186 18.94 -1.01 -6.31
N LEU A 187 17.60 -1.07 -6.29
CA LEU A 187 16.75 -0.01 -5.77
C LEU A 187 16.87 0.13 -4.25
N LEU A 188 16.92 -0.97 -3.50
CA LEU A 188 17.13 -0.99 -2.05
C LEU A 188 18.51 -0.45 -1.67
N GLU A 189 19.56 -0.86 -2.37
CA GLU A 189 20.92 -0.36 -2.17
C GLU A 189 20.96 1.15 -2.36
N ARG A 190 20.41 1.64 -3.47
CA ARG A 190 20.35 3.07 -3.77
C ARG A 190 19.53 3.87 -2.74
N ALA A 191 18.41 3.33 -2.28
CA ALA A 191 17.61 3.97 -1.23
C ALA A 191 18.35 4.01 0.11
N THR A 192 19.10 2.96 0.44
CA THR A 192 19.94 2.88 1.64
C THR A 192 21.07 3.90 1.59
N GLU A 193 21.71 4.07 0.44
CA GLU A 193 22.71 5.12 0.21
C GLU A 193 22.12 6.53 0.37
N ILE A 194 20.91 6.78 -0.13
CA ILE A 194 20.25 8.09 -0.02
C ILE A 194 20.05 8.51 1.45
N VAL A 195 19.76 7.55 2.34
CA VAL A 195 19.58 7.78 3.78
C VAL A 195 20.85 7.54 4.59
N ASP A 196 22.00 7.35 3.93
CA ASP A 196 23.31 7.10 4.55
C ASP A 196 23.31 5.90 5.53
N GLY A 197 22.47 4.90 5.27
CA GLY A 197 22.29 3.74 6.15
C GLY A 197 21.74 4.04 7.55
N ARG A 198 21.36 5.29 7.86
CA ARG A 198 20.89 5.71 9.18
C ARG A 198 19.47 5.24 9.49
N LEU A 199 18.63 5.13 8.45
CA LEU A 199 17.26 4.63 8.56
C LEU A 199 17.14 3.25 7.91
N PRO A 200 16.44 2.28 8.53
CA PRO A 200 16.10 1.03 7.88
C PRO A 200 15.27 1.28 6.60
N VAL A 201 15.70 0.69 5.49
CA VAL A 201 14.95 0.68 4.23
C VAL A 201 14.29 -0.69 4.05
N LYS A 202 12.98 -0.72 3.82
CA LYS A 202 12.20 -1.95 3.65
C LYS A 202 11.37 -1.94 2.37
N LEU A 203 11.02 -3.13 1.89
CA LEU A 203 10.14 -3.26 0.73
C LEU A 203 8.68 -3.13 1.14
N ALA A 204 7.99 -2.18 0.54
CA ALA A 204 6.54 -2.12 0.57
C ALA A 204 6.03 -3.02 -0.56
N THR A 205 5.65 -4.24 -0.21
CA THR A 205 5.08 -5.22 -1.15
C THR A 205 3.56 -5.10 -1.12
N ASP A 206 2.93 -5.29 -2.29
CA ASP A 206 1.48 -5.35 -2.33
C ASP A 206 0.98 -6.68 -1.73
N GLU A 207 -0.29 -6.67 -1.38
CA GLU A 207 -0.97 -7.83 -0.84
C GLU A 207 -2.43 -7.86 -1.26
N LEU A 208 -2.94 -9.07 -1.49
CA LEU A 208 -4.38 -9.27 -1.52
C LEU A 208 -4.87 -9.14 -0.07
N ALA A 209 -5.77 -8.18 0.14
CA ALA A 209 -6.28 -7.79 1.46
C ALA A 209 -7.01 -8.95 2.18
N ALA A 210 -7.52 -8.73 3.39
CA ALA A 210 -8.10 -9.80 4.21
C ALA A 210 -9.47 -10.34 3.75
N SER A 211 -10.04 -9.86 2.64
CA SER A 211 -11.43 -10.12 2.25
C SER A 211 -11.55 -10.75 0.85
N PRO A 212 -11.46 -12.09 0.73
CA PRO A 212 -11.77 -12.80 -0.51
C PRO A 212 -13.20 -12.52 -1.01
N SER A 213 -14.14 -12.31 -0.10
CA SER A 213 -15.54 -12.00 -0.45
C SER A 213 -15.70 -10.66 -1.14
N GLU A 214 -14.90 -9.64 -0.81
CA GLU A 214 -14.88 -8.36 -1.55
C GLU A 214 -14.43 -8.54 -3.00
N THR A 215 -13.50 -9.46 -3.27
CA THR A 215 -13.10 -9.81 -4.64
C THR A 215 -14.24 -10.50 -5.39
N VAL A 216 -14.96 -11.43 -4.74
CA VAL A 216 -16.15 -12.04 -5.35
C VAL A 216 -17.21 -10.99 -5.65
N VAL A 217 -17.48 -10.07 -4.73
CA VAL A 217 -18.40 -8.95 -4.94
C VAL A 217 -17.92 -8.03 -6.06
N SER A 218 -16.62 -7.78 -6.19
CA SER A 218 -16.06 -6.95 -7.28
C SER A 218 -16.19 -7.62 -8.65
N LEU A 219 -16.27 -8.95 -8.71
CA LEU A 219 -16.44 -9.73 -9.93
C LEU A 219 -17.92 -9.95 -10.30
N MET A 220 -18.78 -10.16 -9.31
CA MET A 220 -20.18 -10.58 -9.53
C MET A 220 -21.21 -9.50 -9.19
N GLY A 221 -20.84 -8.49 -8.40
CA GLY A 221 -21.77 -7.58 -7.75
C GLY A 221 -22.43 -8.20 -6.50
N ILE A 222 -22.72 -7.36 -5.50
CA ILE A 222 -23.26 -7.83 -4.21
C ILE A 222 -24.63 -8.50 -4.34
N GLU A 223 -25.47 -8.02 -5.26
CA GLU A 223 -26.82 -8.57 -5.49
C GLU A 223 -26.76 -10.02 -5.98
N ALA A 224 -25.91 -10.31 -6.97
CA ALA A 224 -25.73 -11.66 -7.50
C ALA A 224 -25.15 -12.61 -6.43
N VAL A 225 -24.28 -12.12 -5.55
CA VAL A 225 -23.78 -12.91 -4.42
C VAL A 225 -24.89 -13.21 -3.42
N LEU A 226 -25.69 -12.22 -3.03
CA LEU A 226 -26.75 -12.37 -2.02
C LEU A 226 -27.91 -13.25 -2.49
N TYR A 227 -28.32 -13.16 -3.75
CA TYR A 227 -29.32 -14.09 -4.30
C TYR A 227 -28.71 -15.44 -4.65
N GLY A 228 -27.45 -15.46 -5.11
CA GLY A 228 -26.74 -16.67 -5.48
C GLY A 228 -26.60 -17.68 -4.34
N VAL A 229 -26.46 -17.24 -3.08
CA VAL A 229 -26.43 -18.19 -1.94
C VAL A 229 -27.74 -18.95 -1.74
N ILE A 230 -28.85 -18.46 -2.29
CA ILE A 230 -30.16 -19.11 -2.26
C ILE A 230 -30.40 -19.88 -3.56
N ASP A 231 -30.22 -19.20 -4.69
CA ASP A 231 -30.65 -19.72 -6.00
C ASP A 231 -29.61 -20.62 -6.67
N ARG A 232 -28.31 -20.41 -6.38
CA ARG A 232 -27.17 -21.10 -6.99
C ARG A 232 -26.01 -21.32 -6.00
N PRO A 233 -26.24 -21.99 -4.86
CA PRO A 233 -25.24 -22.09 -3.79
C PRO A 233 -23.95 -22.77 -4.26
N GLU A 234 -24.03 -23.78 -5.12
CA GLU A 234 -22.85 -24.47 -5.67
C GLU A 234 -21.95 -23.52 -6.46
N PHE A 235 -22.55 -22.66 -7.29
CA PHE A 235 -21.80 -21.67 -8.08
C PHE A 235 -21.08 -20.65 -7.19
N ILE A 236 -21.74 -20.17 -6.12
CA ILE A 236 -21.11 -19.26 -5.16
C ILE A 236 -19.98 -19.96 -4.39
N HIS A 237 -20.16 -21.24 -4.01
CA HIS A 237 -19.11 -22.02 -3.38
C HIS A 237 -17.89 -22.21 -4.29
N GLU A 238 -18.10 -22.54 -5.57
CA GLU A 238 -17.01 -22.67 -6.55
C GLU A 238 -16.26 -21.36 -6.72
N MET A 239 -16.97 -20.24 -6.84
CA MET A 239 -16.36 -18.92 -6.96
C MET A 239 -15.55 -18.53 -5.71
N MET A 240 -16.11 -18.76 -4.51
CA MET A 240 -15.40 -18.52 -3.25
C MET A 240 -14.16 -19.40 -3.11
N ASN A 241 -14.22 -20.67 -3.54
CA ASN A 241 -13.06 -21.57 -3.52
C ASN A 241 -11.97 -21.06 -4.46
N LEU A 242 -12.31 -20.72 -5.71
CA LEU A 242 -11.36 -20.20 -6.71
C LEU A 242 -10.65 -18.95 -6.19
N VAL A 243 -11.39 -17.98 -5.65
CA VAL A 243 -10.79 -16.75 -5.11
C VAL A 243 -9.94 -17.05 -3.88
N THR A 244 -10.39 -17.93 -3.00
CA THR A 244 -9.62 -18.32 -1.80
C THR A 244 -8.31 -19.01 -2.17
N GLU A 245 -8.33 -19.95 -3.11
CA GLU A 245 -7.15 -20.64 -3.61
C GLU A 245 -6.18 -19.67 -4.29
N GLY A 246 -6.70 -18.71 -5.06
CA GLY A 246 -5.91 -17.64 -5.65
C GLY A 246 -5.20 -16.78 -4.59
N TYR A 247 -5.90 -16.37 -3.53
CA TYR A 247 -5.30 -15.62 -2.42
C TYR A 247 -4.19 -16.43 -1.75
N ILE A 248 -4.44 -17.71 -1.45
CA ILE A 248 -3.45 -18.59 -0.82
C ILE A 248 -2.21 -18.73 -1.71
N ALA A 249 -2.40 -18.96 -3.02
CA ALA A 249 -1.30 -19.09 -3.97
C ALA A 249 -0.45 -17.80 -4.01
N TYR A 250 -1.09 -16.64 -4.13
CA TYR A 250 -0.41 -15.35 -4.16
C TYR A 250 0.38 -15.07 -2.87
N HIS A 251 -0.20 -15.34 -1.70
CA HIS A 251 0.51 -15.15 -0.43
C HIS A 251 1.66 -16.15 -0.23
N ARG A 252 1.57 -17.36 -0.79
CA ARG A 252 2.69 -18.31 -0.84
C ARG A 252 3.82 -17.80 -1.73
N ASP A 253 3.50 -17.24 -2.90
CA ASP A 253 4.47 -16.62 -3.79
C ASP A 253 5.18 -15.44 -3.08
N ARG A 254 4.42 -14.59 -2.37
CA ARG A 254 4.98 -13.52 -1.53
C ARG A 254 5.92 -14.07 -0.47
N GLN A 255 5.52 -15.11 0.25
CA GLN A 255 6.35 -15.73 1.27
C GLN A 255 7.65 -16.29 0.67
N ALA A 256 7.57 -16.94 -0.48
CA ALA A 256 8.74 -17.47 -1.19
C ALA A 256 9.69 -16.36 -1.66
N ALA A 257 9.16 -15.19 -1.99
CA ALA A 257 9.91 -13.99 -2.35
C ALA A 257 10.39 -13.15 -1.15
N CYS A 258 10.21 -13.64 0.10
CA CYS A 258 10.49 -12.91 1.33
C CYS A 258 9.74 -11.56 1.43
N ALA A 259 8.62 -11.40 0.71
CA ALA A 259 7.78 -10.22 0.67
C ALA A 259 6.80 -10.16 1.85
N VAL A 260 7.30 -10.47 3.06
CA VAL A 260 6.50 -10.70 4.27
C VAL A 260 6.67 -9.61 5.32
N ASP A 261 7.36 -8.53 5.00
CA ASP A 261 7.71 -7.46 5.96
C ASP A 261 6.44 -6.92 6.65
N PRO A 262 6.24 -7.24 7.95
CA PRO A 262 5.26 -6.54 8.74
C PRO A 262 5.87 -5.22 9.25
N GLU A 263 5.09 -4.14 9.28
CA GLU A 263 5.40 -2.96 10.10
C GLU A 263 5.33 -3.31 11.60
#